data_AF-A0A016TKS8-F1
#
_entry.id   AF-A0A016TKS8-F1
#
_cell.length_a   1.000
_cell.length_b   1.000
_cell.length_c   1.000
_cell.angle_alpha   90.00
_cell.angle_beta   90.00
_cell.angle_gamma   90.00
#
_symmetry.space_group_name_H-M   'P 1'
#
loop_
_entity.id
_entity.type
_entity.pdbx_description
1 polymer ?
#
loop_
_entity_poly.entity_id
_entity_poly.type
_entity_poly.pdbx_seq_one_letter_code
_entity_poly.pdbx_strand_id
1 'polypeptide(L)'
;MGYTNSADVLALRIEDDREVSLKLWNLHLFSSGAFSNVYRGFAESDTNVPKEVVIKKTWSGPREAASLTCYEIQILKMLSRLNHKNVVRLLYSYRTRYSDNVCFYLEFNQSV
;
A
#
# COMPACT_ATOMS: atom_id res chain seq x y z
N MET A 1 20.65 -16.13 8.15
CA MET A 1 19.29 -16.62 7.86
C MET A 1 18.66 -15.64 6.89
N GLY A 2 18.46 -16.05 5.64
CA GLY A 2 17.92 -15.18 4.60
C GLY A 2 16.41 -15.04 4.77
N TYR A 3 15.94 -13.88 5.25
CA TYR A 3 14.54 -13.51 5.08
C TYR A 3 14.31 -13.35 3.58
N THR A 4 13.37 -14.11 3.02
CA THR A 4 12.99 -13.96 1.61
C THR A 4 12.54 -12.51 1.40
N ASN A 5 13.30 -11.76 0.60
CA ASN A 5 13.08 -10.33 0.29
C ASN A 5 11.85 -10.08 -0.59
N SER A 6 10.92 -11.05 -0.66
CA SER A 6 9.73 -11.00 -1.47
C SER A 6 8.51 -11.52 -0.72
N ALA A 7 7.35 -10.94 -0.98
CA ALA A 7 6.06 -11.32 -0.43
C ALA A 7 4.98 -11.29 -1.50
N ASP A 8 4.18 -12.35 -1.58
CA ASP A 8 2.98 -12.40 -2.41
C ASP A 8 1.77 -11.98 -1.58
N VAL A 9 0.97 -11.05 -2.10
CA VAL A 9 -0.16 -10.47 -1.39
C VAL A 9 -1.39 -10.38 -2.29
N LEU A 10 -2.55 -10.69 -1.75
CA LEU A 10 -3.82 -10.46 -2.43
C LEU A 10 -4.29 -9.03 -2.13
N ALA A 11 -4.36 -8.20 -3.17
CA ALA A 11 -4.66 -6.78 -3.05
C ALA A 11 -5.88 -6.35 -3.84
N LEU A 12 -6.67 -5.44 -3.27
CA LEU A 12 -7.74 -4.76 -3.97
C LEU A 12 -7.14 -3.64 -4.81
N ARG A 13 -7.31 -3.69 -6.12
CA ARG A 13 -6.98 -2.58 -7.04
C ARG A 13 -8.07 -1.51 -6.93
N ILE A 14 -7.67 -0.26 -6.70
CA ILE A 14 -8.62 0.83 -6.45
C ILE A 14 -9.35 1.28 -7.73
N GLU A 15 -8.74 1.10 -8.90
CA GLU A 15 -9.30 1.53 -10.17
C GLU A 15 -10.63 0.83 -10.51
N ASP A 16 -10.72 -0.48 -10.23
CA ASP A 16 -11.87 -1.31 -10.61
C ASP A 16 -12.37 -2.24 -9.49
N ASP A 17 -11.89 -2.03 -8.26
CA ASP A 17 -12.20 -2.84 -7.07
C ASP A 17 -12.04 -4.36 -7.29
N ARG A 18 -11.10 -4.77 -8.17
CA ARG A 18 -10.75 -6.18 -8.37
C ARG A 18 -9.63 -6.62 -7.43
N GLU A 19 -9.73 -7.86 -6.96
CA GLU A 19 -8.61 -8.50 -6.28
C GLU A 19 -7.56 -8.94 -7.30
N VAL A 20 -6.30 -8.63 -7.01
CA VAL A 20 -5.13 -8.89 -7.86
C VAL A 20 -4.01 -9.45 -6.97
N SER A 21 -3.31 -10.47 -7.45
CA SER A 21 -2.11 -10.95 -6.78
C SER A 21 -0.94 -10.01 -7.09
N LEU A 22 -0.29 -9.52 -6.05
CA LEU A 22 0.91 -8.70 -6.17
C LEU A 22 2.09 -9.41 -5.58
N LYS A 23 3.15 -9.55 -6.36
CA LYS A 23 4.46 -9.91 -5.88
C LYS A 23 5.19 -8.64 -5.50
N LEU A 24 5.65 -8.55 -4.26
CA LEU A 24 6.40 -7.41 -3.74
C LEU A 24 7.82 -7.85 -3.44
N TRP A 25 8.82 -7.03 -3.72
CA TRP A 25 10.19 -7.36 -3.35
C TRP A 25 11.09 -6.14 -3.19
N ASN A 26 12.27 -6.39 -2.61
CA ASN A 26 13.28 -5.36 -2.34
C ASN A 26 12.69 -4.19 -1.55
N LEU A 27 11.87 -4.51 -0.54
CA LEU A 27 11.22 -3.55 0.33
C LEU A 27 12.20 -3.05 1.39
N HIS A 28 12.45 -1.75 1.41
CA HIS A 28 13.30 -1.09 2.40
C HIS A 28 12.49 -0.06 3.17
N LEU A 29 12.76 0.06 4.48
CA LEU A 29 12.18 1.13 5.28
C LEU A 29 12.66 2.47 4.71
N PHE A 30 11.71 3.29 4.29
CA PHE A 30 11.95 4.62 3.74
C PHE A 30 11.76 5.71 4.79
N SER A 31 10.75 5.57 5.65
CA SER A 31 10.47 6.52 6.73
C SER A 31 9.64 5.90 7.85
N SER A 32 9.74 6.44 9.05
CA SER A 32 8.94 6.07 10.21
C SER A 32 8.25 7.30 10.78
N GLY A 33 6.93 7.30 10.80
CA GLY A 33 6.09 8.32 11.42
C GLY A 33 5.41 7.80 12.68
N ALA A 34 4.74 8.70 13.41
CA ALA A 34 4.04 8.36 14.65
C ALA A 34 2.98 7.25 14.49
N PHE A 35 2.35 7.15 13.31
CA PHE A 35 1.23 6.24 13.05
C PHE A 35 1.55 5.12 12.05
N SER A 36 2.66 5.20 11.33
CA SER A 36 2.93 4.29 10.21
C SER A 36 4.40 4.25 9.85
N ASN A 37 4.83 3.14 9.27
CA ASN A 37 6.09 3.03 8.55
C ASN A 37 5.85 3.11 7.05
N VAL A 38 6.74 3.75 6.33
CA VAL A 38 6.73 3.83 4.88
C VAL A 38 7.89 3.00 4.35
N TYR A 39 7.62 2.13 3.39
CA TYR A 39 8.59 1.30 2.71
C TYR A 39 8.63 1.66 1.23
N ARG A 40 9.77 1.47 0.58
CA ARG A 40 9.94 1.61 -0.87
C ARG A 40 10.47 0.31 -1.44
N GLY A 41 10.01 -0.07 -2.63
CA GLY A 41 10.52 -1.23 -3.35
C GLY A 41 9.77 -1.44 -4.64
N PHE A 42 9.55 -2.68 -5.04
CA PHE A 42 8.91 -3.01 -6.32
C PHE A 42 7.67 -3.88 -6.12
N ALA A 43 6.70 -3.70 -7.01
CA ALA A 43 5.51 -4.54 -7.14
C ALA A 43 5.34 -5.03 -8.58
N GLU A 44 4.86 -6.26 -8.73
CA GLU A 44 4.48 -6.87 -10.00
C GLU A 44 3.11 -7.50 -9.85
N SER A 45 2.24 -7.22 -10.81
CA SER A 45 0.95 -7.89 -10.97
C SER A 45 1.02 -8.87 -12.16
N ASP A 46 -0.09 -9.50 -12.49
CA ASP A 46 -0.26 -10.42 -13.63
C ASP A 46 0.22 -9.87 -14.99
N THR A 47 0.42 -8.54 -15.10
CA THR A 47 1.01 -7.89 -16.28
C THR A 47 2.51 -8.14 -16.45
N ASN A 48 3.20 -8.71 -15.45
CA ASN A 48 4.65 -8.96 -15.43
C ASN A 48 5.52 -7.72 -15.72
N VAL A 49 5.00 -6.52 -15.41
CA VAL A 49 5.75 -5.27 -15.49
C VAL A 49 5.99 -4.76 -14.09
N PRO A 50 7.23 -4.83 -13.58
CA PRO A 50 7.60 -4.26 -12.29
C PRO A 50 7.35 -2.75 -12.25
N LYS A 51 6.74 -2.29 -11.17
CA LYS A 51 6.57 -0.87 -10.85
C LYS A 51 7.27 -0.57 -9.55
N GLU A 52 7.93 0.58 -9.50
CA GLU A 52 8.41 1.10 -8.23
C GLU A 52 7.22 1.58 -7.41
N VAL A 53 7.19 1.16 -6.15
CA VAL A 53 6.07 1.44 -5.24
C VAL A 53 6.57 1.99 -3.91
N VAL A 54 5.71 2.80 -3.32
CA VAL A 54 5.78 3.17 -1.92
C VAL A 54 4.67 2.43 -1.20
N ILE A 55 4.91 2.09 0.06
CA ILE A 55 4.06 1.23 0.85
C ILE A 55 3.94 1.88 2.23
N LYS A 56 2.76 2.40 2.58
CA LYS A 56 2.51 2.96 3.91
C LYS A 56 1.86 1.92 4.81
N LYS A 57 2.68 1.22 5.59
CA LYS A 57 2.26 0.24 6.61
C LYS A 57 1.81 0.95 7.88
N THR A 58 0.51 0.91 8.13
CA THR A 58 -0.08 1.35 9.40
C THR A 58 -0.22 0.17 10.35
N TRP A 59 0.13 0.37 11.62
CA TRP A 59 -0.15 -0.60 12.68
C TRP A 59 -1.56 -0.33 13.20
N SER A 60 -2.41 -1.34 13.27
CA SER A 60 -3.65 -1.21 14.05
C SER A 60 -3.28 -1.22 15.53
N GLY A 61 -3.03 -0.03 16.07
CA GLY A 61 -3.06 0.20 17.50
C GLY A 61 -4.49 0.11 18.04
N PRO A 62 -4.78 0.78 19.18
CA PRO A 62 -6.13 0.92 19.71
C PRO A 62 -7.14 1.35 18.63
N ARG A 63 -8.43 1.09 18.86
CA ARG A 63 -9.57 1.30 17.93
C ARG A 63 -9.52 2.61 17.13
N GLU A 64 -8.93 3.67 17.69
CA GLU A 64 -8.70 4.98 17.08
C GLU A 64 -7.74 4.96 15.88
N ALA A 65 -6.62 4.23 15.95
CA ALA A 65 -5.65 4.12 14.86
C ALA A 65 -6.23 3.37 13.64
N ALA A 66 -7.06 2.35 13.91
CA ALA A 66 -7.80 1.64 12.86
C ALA A 66 -8.78 2.58 12.14
N SER A 67 -9.50 3.44 12.88
CA SER A 67 -10.42 4.44 12.31
C SER A 67 -9.70 5.47 11.44
N LEU A 68 -8.56 6.01 11.88
CA LEU A 68 -7.75 6.95 11.09
C LEU A 68 -7.30 6.34 9.76
N THR A 69 -6.93 5.06 9.77
CA THR A 69 -6.50 4.38 8.55
C THR A 69 -7.66 4.18 7.56
N CYS A 70 -8.86 3.88 8.06
CA CYS A 70 -10.07 3.81 7.24
C CYS A 70 -10.38 5.17 6.58
N TYR A 71 -10.26 6.28 7.31
CA TYR A 71 -10.48 7.61 6.76
C TYR A 71 -9.44 7.97 5.68
N GLU A 72 -8.16 7.69 5.92
CA GLU A 72 -7.11 7.96 4.93
C GLU A 72 -7.39 7.25 3.60
N ILE A 73 -7.80 5.98 3.62
CA ILE A 73 -8.14 5.23 2.41
C ILE A 73 -9.36 5.82 1.73
N GLN A 74 -10.40 6.19 2.48
CA GLN A 74 -11.59 6.81 1.91
C GLN A 74 -11.25 8.13 1.22
N ILE A 75 -10.46 8.99 1.86
CA ILE A 75 -9.99 10.25 1.28
C ILE A 75 -9.18 9.99 0.01
N LEU A 76 -8.24 9.05 0.03
CA LEU A 76 -7.42 8.73 -1.13
C LEU A 76 -8.21 8.08 -2.27
N LYS A 77 -9.22 7.25 -1.98
CA LYS A 77 -10.17 6.71 -2.98
C LYS A 77 -11.02 7.81 -3.60
N MET A 78 -11.38 8.84 -2.84
CA MET A 78 -12.09 10.00 -3.39
C MET A 78 -11.17 10.85 -4.28
N LEU A 79 -9.95 11.11 -3.82
CA LEU A 79 -8.94 11.90 -4.54
C LEU A 79 -8.45 11.21 -5.82
N SER A 80 -8.39 9.88 -5.85
CA SER A 80 -7.96 9.14 -7.05
C SER A 80 -8.87 9.41 -8.26
N ARG A 81 -10.14 9.77 -8.04
CA ARG A 81 -11.10 10.15 -9.09
C ARG A 81 -10.74 11.46 -9.79
N LEU A 82 -9.98 12.34 -9.14
CA LEU A 82 -9.57 13.62 -9.72
C LEU A 82 -8.42 13.47 -10.73
N ASN A 83 -7.69 12.35 -10.69
CA ASN A 83 -6.54 12.04 -11.55
C ASN A 83 -5.61 13.25 -11.81
N HIS A 84 -5.11 13.86 -10.72
CA HIS A 84 -4.31 15.09 -10.79
C HIS A 84 -2.83 14.81 -10.51
N LYS A 85 -1.92 15.34 -11.33
CA LYS A 85 -0.46 15.10 -11.25
C LYS A 85 0.20 15.45 -9.91
N ASN A 86 -0.36 16.43 -9.19
CA ASN A 86 0.16 16.87 -7.88
C ASN A 86 -0.53 16.19 -6.69
N VAL A 87 -1.41 15.22 -6.95
CA VAL A 87 -2.12 14.49 -5.89
C VAL A 87 -1.70 13.05 -5.95
N VAL A 88 -1.28 12.55 -4.79
CA VAL A 88 -0.82 11.19 -4.68
C VAL A 88 -1.99 10.22 -4.93
N ARG A 89 -1.80 9.23 -5.79
CA ARG A 89 -2.86 8.29 -6.18
C ARG A 89 -2.67 6.96 -5.49
N LEU A 90 -3.69 6.50 -4.77
CA LEU A 90 -3.74 5.15 -4.22
C LEU A 90 -4.03 4.12 -5.32
N LEU A 91 -3.09 3.21 -5.63
CA LEU A 91 -3.32 2.20 -6.67
C LEU A 91 -3.95 0.91 -6.15
N TYR A 92 -3.46 0.42 -5.02
CA TYR A 92 -3.91 -0.82 -4.39
C TYR A 92 -4.13 -0.62 -2.91
N SER A 93 -4.92 -1.49 -2.30
CA SER A 93 -4.98 -1.63 -0.86
C SER A 93 -5.08 -3.11 -0.53
N TYR A 94 -4.30 -3.59 0.42
CA TYR A 94 -4.44 -4.95 0.90
C TYR A 94 -4.38 -4.99 2.40
N ARG A 95 -4.66 -6.17 2.96
CA ARG A 95 -4.62 -6.41 4.39
C ARG A 95 -3.88 -7.72 4.62
N THR A 96 -2.78 -7.68 5.34
CA THR A 96 -2.09 -8.89 5.80
C THR A 96 -2.39 -9.09 7.26
N ARG A 97 -2.82 -10.29 7.68
CA ARG A 97 -2.83 -10.63 9.10
C ARG A 97 -1.42 -11.04 9.52
N TYR A 98 -0.74 -10.15 10.24
CA TYR A 98 0.37 -10.53 11.11
C TYR A 98 -0.16 -10.43 12.53
N SER A 99 -0.64 -11.55 13.10
CA SER A 99 -1.50 -11.52 14.29
C SER A 99 -2.73 -10.62 14.06
N ASP A 100 -3.11 -9.75 15.00
CA ASP A 100 -4.36 -8.96 14.99
C ASP A 100 -4.34 -7.72 14.06
N ASN A 101 -3.23 -7.50 13.32
CA ASN A 101 -3.02 -6.21 12.68
C ASN A 101 -3.35 -6.15 11.19
N VAL A 102 -4.07 -5.10 10.77
CA VAL A 102 -4.46 -4.82 9.39
C VAL A 102 -3.54 -3.76 8.81
N CYS A 103 -2.66 -4.18 7.90
CA CYS A 103 -1.71 -3.30 7.25
C CYS A 103 -2.22 -2.90 5.88
N PHE A 104 -2.46 -1.60 5.66
CA PHE A 104 -2.75 -1.06 4.34
C PHE A 104 -1.44 -0.71 3.63
N TYR A 105 -1.49 -0.64 2.31
CA TYR A 105 -0.33 -0.41 1.46
C TYR A 105 -0.81 0.50 0.36
N LEU A 106 -0.14 1.65 0.17
CA LEU A 106 -0.58 2.72 -0.72
C LEU A 106 0.47 2.92 -1.81
N GLU A 107 0.32 2.26 -2.96
CA GLU A 107 1.21 2.49 -4.10
C GLU A 107 0.92 3.85 -4.73
N PHE A 108 1.96 4.60 -5.09
CA PHE A 108 1.89 5.95 -5.66
C PHE A 108 2.63 6.02 -6.99
N ASN A 109 2.02 6.65 -8.01
CA ASN A 109 2.77 7.15 -9.18
C ASN A 109 3.08 8.63 -8.96
N GLN A 110 4.35 9.02 -9.09
CA GLN A 110 4.67 10.41 -9.42
C GLN A 110 4.49 10.55 -10.93
N SER A 111 3.52 11.38 -11.34
CA SER A 111 3.57 11.95 -12.68
C SER A 111 4.77 12.88 -12.73
N VAL A 112 5.75 12.56 -13.58
CA VAL A 112 6.83 13.47 -13.96
C VAL A 112 6.24 14.67 -14.68
#